data_AF-A0A0D2DLM9-F1
#
_entry.id   AF-A0A0D2DLM9-F1
#
_cell.length_a   1.000
_cell.length_b   1.000
_cell.length_c   1.000
_cell.angle_alpha   90.00
_cell.angle_beta   90.00
_cell.angle_gamma   90.00
#
_symmetry.space_group_name_H-M   'P 1'
#
loop_
_entity.id
_entity.type
_entity.pdbx_description
1 polymer ?
#
loop_
_entity_poly.entity_id
_entity_poly.type
_entity_poly.pdbx_seq_one_letter_code
_entity_poly.pdbx_strand_id
1 'polypeptide(L)'
;MINRETISKGQTATRYGHPKIKMSDTRCADPDLQLDVDVMILEYTLYHAIKSQFGLLSIGCRDATQTTEANRLLTIFDRFINHFNRRHPAHPKSNEFYSNLDMLEFLVLLSNRSSTTTTTEFSRDTRNKLRSVSVENLASRRRWLGGRGRYARRLSKQPATSKDNVLRDVEDRICRFWNRNRHDVAGSSQHRPSQSQSMTVSSPSLFDLLPRFMTISAEMSATLNLPPNETWMHVACEFMLQASLESLGTHPHASIIEEDKNVLPRLDDCFAWGYVDPRHLIPDDDGEDVCGGGGGGRRRRRRRRRELDEKTQLVNDLFTDPDSVVVTGEEHDNVTTDPVGSGREDPEWTQIRSQWLSEFSIPADASERYRSSRLDRLIVKFPLEKFLPNLVTFMQNVWDQSCEELDGKPILAQIEQGHIKSLGVEGDEFEEFLSRVGLGRKKSSPEILTFDGTWKCMVQK
;
A
#
# COMPACT_ATOMS: atom_id res chain seq x y z
N MET A 1 28.91 -38.35 50.31
CA MET A 1 28.57 -39.66 49.73
C MET A 1 29.52 -39.84 48.54
N ILE A 2 30.71 -40.46 48.66
CA ILE A 2 31.01 -41.91 48.80
C ILE A 2 30.29 -42.66 47.65
N ASN A 3 30.92 -43.32 46.65
CA ASN A 3 32.15 -44.12 46.65
C ASN A 3 32.67 -44.50 45.23
N ARG A 4 34.00 -44.71 45.15
CA ARG A 4 34.79 -45.79 44.49
C ARG A 4 34.69 -46.16 43.00
N GLU A 5 35.84 -45.96 42.34
CA GLU A 5 36.69 -46.92 41.59
C GLU A 5 36.10 -48.21 40.99
N THR A 6 36.39 -48.43 39.72
CA THR A 6 36.97 -49.72 39.25
C THR A 6 37.83 -49.50 38.00
N ILE A 7 39.03 -50.06 38.05
CA ILE A 7 40.05 -50.15 37.00
C ILE A 7 39.66 -51.28 36.04
N SER A 8 39.78 -51.08 34.73
CA SER A 8 39.94 -52.18 33.78
C SER A 8 40.93 -51.82 32.67
N LYS A 9 41.93 -52.69 32.53
CA LYS A 9 42.99 -52.69 31.51
C LYS A 9 42.43 -53.24 30.20
N GLY A 10 42.82 -52.68 29.06
CA GLY A 10 42.46 -53.25 27.76
C GLY A 10 43.17 -52.64 26.56
N GLN A 11 44.33 -53.21 26.23
CA GLN A 11 44.87 -53.44 24.89
C GLN A 11 45.00 -52.27 23.89
N THR A 12 46.25 -51.88 23.71
CA THR A 12 46.83 -51.18 22.56
C THR A 12 46.77 -52.02 21.29
N ALA A 13 46.00 -51.57 20.30
CA ALA A 13 46.15 -51.95 18.90
C ALA A 13 46.23 -50.67 18.06
N THR A 14 47.45 -50.25 17.75
CA THR A 14 47.78 -49.15 16.84
C THR A 14 47.44 -49.54 15.40
N ARG A 15 46.17 -49.39 15.04
CA ARG A 15 45.72 -49.43 13.64
C ARG A 15 46.04 -48.07 13.03
N TYR A 16 47.05 -48.01 12.18
CA TYR A 16 47.34 -46.88 11.29
C TYR A 16 46.17 -46.70 10.32
N GLY A 17 45.08 -46.09 10.81
CA GLY A 17 44.02 -45.56 9.99
C GLY A 17 44.50 -44.24 9.41
N HIS A 18 44.64 -44.20 8.08
CA HIS A 18 44.81 -42.95 7.37
C HIS A 18 43.81 -41.92 7.90
N PRO A 19 44.24 -40.72 8.30
CA PRO A 19 43.31 -39.66 8.67
C PRO A 19 42.42 -39.42 7.45
N LYS A 20 41.17 -39.87 7.51
CA LYS A 20 40.13 -39.38 6.62
C LYS A 20 40.07 -37.89 6.88
N ILE A 21 40.72 -37.12 6.01
CA ILE A 21 40.51 -35.68 5.90
C ILE A 21 39.01 -35.56 5.68
N LYS A 22 38.27 -35.27 6.76
CA LYS A 22 36.93 -34.71 6.64
C LYS A 22 37.19 -33.41 5.89
N MET A 23 37.06 -33.44 4.56
CA MET A 23 36.82 -32.23 3.80
C MET A 23 35.54 -31.68 4.37
N SER A 24 35.69 -30.78 5.36
CA SER A 24 34.60 -29.95 5.83
C SER A 24 34.07 -29.29 4.58
N ASP A 25 32.83 -29.62 4.25
CA ASP A 25 32.11 -29.14 3.09
C ASP A 25 31.96 -27.62 3.24
N THR A 26 33.04 -26.93 2.85
CA THR A 26 33.28 -25.49 2.91
C THR A 26 32.87 -24.88 1.59
N ARG A 27 31.78 -25.41 1.02
CA ARG A 27 30.97 -24.73 0.01
C ARG A 27 30.22 -23.57 0.67
N CYS A 28 30.96 -22.68 1.34
CA CYS A 28 30.48 -21.33 1.58
C CYS A 28 30.50 -20.64 0.22
N ALA A 29 29.47 -19.83 -0.05
CA ALA A 29 29.52 -18.92 -1.18
C ALA A 29 30.81 -18.08 -1.07
N ASP A 30 31.38 -17.74 -2.21
CA ASP A 30 32.43 -16.73 -2.27
C ASP A 30 31.96 -15.51 -1.45
N PRO A 31 32.72 -15.03 -0.45
CA PRO A 31 32.33 -13.89 0.34
C PRO A 31 31.99 -12.66 -0.51
N ASP A 32 32.58 -12.56 -1.71
CA ASP A 32 32.33 -11.47 -2.65
C ASP A 32 30.93 -11.55 -3.28
N LEU A 33 30.33 -12.74 -3.36
CA LEU A 33 28.98 -12.98 -3.92
C LEU A 33 27.88 -13.01 -2.86
N GLN A 34 28.24 -12.91 -1.57
CA GLN A 34 27.29 -13.06 -0.49
C GLN A 34 26.17 -12.00 -0.53
N LEU A 35 26.51 -10.76 -0.90
CA LEU A 35 25.52 -9.69 -0.99
C LEU A 35 24.47 -10.01 -2.07
N ASP A 36 24.92 -10.43 -3.26
CA ASP A 36 24.02 -10.75 -4.37
C ASP A 36 23.07 -11.90 -4.01
N VAL A 37 23.60 -12.95 -3.36
CA VAL A 37 22.78 -14.06 -2.86
C VAL A 37 21.75 -13.57 -1.83
N ASP A 38 22.16 -12.72 -0.89
CA ASP A 38 21.27 -12.18 0.13
C ASP A 38 20.18 -11.28 -0.48
N VAL A 39 20.50 -10.48 -1.50
CA VAL A 39 19.53 -9.66 -2.26
C VAL A 39 18.53 -10.56 -2.99
N MET A 40 19.01 -11.58 -3.70
CA MET A 40 18.15 -12.54 -4.42
C MET A 40 17.17 -13.25 -3.48
N ILE A 41 17.62 -13.67 -2.29
CA ILE A 41 16.74 -14.30 -1.28
C ILE A 41 15.74 -13.28 -0.71
N LEU A 42 16.16 -12.03 -0.49
CA LEU A 42 15.29 -10.97 0.01
C LEU A 42 14.12 -10.71 -0.96
N GLU A 43 14.42 -10.51 -2.23
CA GLU A 43 13.41 -10.27 -3.28
C GLU A 43 12.50 -11.49 -3.48
N TYR A 44 13.08 -12.70 -3.48
CA TYR A 44 12.31 -13.94 -3.59
C TYR A 44 11.31 -14.12 -2.44
N THR A 45 11.76 -13.92 -1.20
CA THR A 45 10.88 -14.07 -0.03
C THR A 45 9.79 -13.01 0.00
N LEU A 46 10.07 -11.78 -0.45
CA LEU A 46 9.07 -10.72 -0.63
C LEU A 46 8.03 -11.10 -1.69
N TYR A 47 8.45 -11.54 -2.87
CA TYR A 47 7.56 -11.96 -3.95
C TYR A 47 6.62 -13.09 -3.53
N HIS A 48 7.13 -14.13 -2.86
CA HIS A 48 6.28 -15.22 -2.35
C HIS A 48 5.34 -14.76 -1.23
N ALA A 49 5.78 -13.85 -0.37
CA ALA A 49 4.91 -13.26 0.65
C ALA A 49 3.73 -12.53 -0.01
N ILE A 50 3.98 -11.66 -0.99
CA ILE A 50 2.93 -10.93 -1.74
C ILE A 50 1.97 -11.92 -2.42
N LYS A 51 2.49 -12.86 -3.20
CA LYS A 51 1.70 -13.87 -3.91
C LYS A 51 0.82 -14.70 -2.96
N SER A 52 1.35 -15.07 -1.79
CA SER A 52 0.58 -15.81 -0.79
C SER A 52 -0.53 -14.98 -0.15
N GLN A 53 -0.33 -13.67 0.02
CA GLN A 53 -1.36 -12.77 0.55
C GLN A 53 -2.48 -12.54 -0.48
N PHE A 54 -2.16 -12.44 -1.78
CA PHE A 54 -3.18 -12.45 -2.83
C PHE A 54 -4.01 -13.74 -2.79
N GLY A 55 -3.35 -14.91 -2.71
CA GLY A 55 -4.05 -16.19 -2.58
C GLY A 55 -4.99 -16.24 -1.37
N LEU A 56 -4.51 -15.80 -0.20
CA LEU A 56 -5.29 -15.73 1.03
C LEU A 56 -6.56 -14.88 0.89
N LEU A 57 -6.41 -13.68 0.32
CA LEU A 57 -7.49 -12.72 0.16
C LEU A 57 -8.50 -13.15 -0.92
N SER A 58 -8.05 -13.76 -2.00
CA SER A 58 -8.91 -14.23 -3.10
C SER A 58 -9.86 -15.35 -2.68
N ILE A 59 -9.49 -16.19 -1.69
CA ILE A 59 -10.35 -17.26 -1.15
C ILE A 59 -11.22 -16.78 0.03
N GLY A 60 -11.08 -15.52 0.43
CA GLY A 60 -11.86 -14.92 1.52
C GLY A 60 -11.50 -15.50 2.90
N CYS A 61 -10.23 -15.83 3.14
CA CYS A 61 -9.70 -16.31 4.41
C CYS A 61 -10.39 -17.58 4.99
N ARG A 62 -11.09 -18.36 4.16
CA ARG A 62 -11.81 -19.58 4.62
C ARG A 62 -10.90 -20.80 4.74
N ASP A 63 -9.78 -20.81 4.01
CA ASP A 63 -8.83 -21.91 4.00
C ASP A 63 -7.74 -21.71 5.07
N ALA A 64 -7.81 -22.51 6.14
CA ALA A 64 -6.85 -22.49 7.23
C ALA A 64 -5.43 -22.86 6.76
N THR A 65 -5.30 -23.70 5.72
CA THR A 65 -3.99 -24.11 5.19
C THR A 65 -3.30 -22.95 4.50
N GLN A 66 -4.01 -22.20 3.66
CA GLN A 66 -3.50 -21.01 3.00
C GLN A 66 -3.23 -19.87 3.98
N THR A 67 -4.07 -19.70 4.99
CA THR A 67 -3.81 -18.73 6.07
C THR A 67 -2.50 -19.08 6.80
N THR A 68 -2.29 -20.36 7.10
CA THR A 68 -1.06 -20.83 7.75
C THR A 68 0.15 -20.60 6.86
N GLU A 69 0.04 -20.90 5.57
CA GLU A 69 1.11 -20.75 4.60
C GLU A 69 1.49 -19.28 4.37
N ALA A 70 0.49 -18.41 4.18
CA ALA A 70 0.70 -16.99 4.00
C ALA A 70 1.37 -16.35 5.23
N ASN A 71 0.96 -16.75 6.45
CA ASN A 71 1.60 -16.32 7.69
C ASN A 71 3.03 -16.87 7.85
N ARG A 72 3.27 -18.11 7.40
CA ARG A 72 4.61 -18.72 7.39
C ARG A 72 5.55 -17.92 6.48
N LEU A 73 5.12 -17.59 5.27
CA LEU A 73 5.90 -16.82 4.30
C LEU A 73 6.16 -15.38 4.78
N LEU A 74 5.17 -14.72 5.38
CA LEU A 74 5.37 -13.42 6.05
C LEU A 74 6.43 -13.50 7.16
N THR A 75 6.38 -14.55 7.99
CA THR A 75 7.36 -14.74 9.07
C THR A 75 8.77 -14.99 8.52
N ILE A 76 8.89 -15.71 7.42
CA ILE A 76 10.18 -15.94 6.74
C ILE A 76 10.73 -14.62 6.22
N PHE A 77 9.91 -13.83 5.51
CA PHE A 77 10.30 -12.53 5.00
C PHE A 77 10.73 -11.58 6.13
N ASP A 78 9.92 -11.43 7.20
CA ASP A 78 10.23 -10.56 8.34
C ASP A 78 11.56 -10.94 9.01
N ARG A 79 11.81 -12.24 9.22
CA ARG A 79 13.09 -12.70 9.75
C ARG A 79 14.25 -12.39 8.81
N PHE A 80 14.05 -12.60 7.51
CA PHE A 80 15.10 -12.42 6.52
C PHE A 80 15.45 -10.95 6.30
N ILE A 81 14.47 -10.04 6.17
CA ILE A 81 14.73 -8.60 6.05
C ILE A 81 15.44 -8.05 7.29
N ASN A 82 15.10 -8.52 8.48
CA ASN A 82 15.80 -8.16 9.71
C ASN A 82 17.25 -8.66 9.73
N HIS A 83 17.51 -9.87 9.22
CA HIS A 83 18.87 -10.39 9.06
C HIS A 83 19.67 -9.60 8.03
N PHE A 84 19.08 -9.37 6.85
CA PHE A 84 19.66 -8.59 5.76
C PHE A 84 20.08 -7.19 6.22
N ASN A 85 19.19 -6.46 6.90
CA ASN A 85 19.47 -5.11 7.40
C ASN A 85 20.61 -5.07 8.44
N ARG A 86 20.81 -6.14 9.21
CA ARG A 86 21.93 -6.23 10.16
C ARG A 86 23.26 -6.53 9.46
N ARG A 87 23.23 -7.34 8.41
CA ARG A 87 24.42 -7.75 7.67
C ARG A 87 24.88 -6.69 6.68
N HIS A 88 23.94 -6.01 6.03
CA HIS A 88 24.15 -5.06 4.95
C HIS A 88 23.51 -3.68 5.24
N PRO A 89 23.84 -3.00 6.35
CA PRO A 89 23.16 -1.78 6.78
C PRO A 89 23.35 -0.60 5.82
N ALA A 90 24.42 -0.60 5.04
CA ALA A 90 24.75 0.46 4.09
C ALA A 90 24.19 0.20 2.68
N HIS A 91 23.58 -0.95 2.43
CA HIS A 91 23.10 -1.30 1.10
C HIS A 91 21.75 -0.59 0.81
N PRO A 92 21.70 0.27 -0.21
CA PRO A 92 20.44 0.88 -0.64
C PRO A 92 19.58 -0.18 -1.31
N LYS A 93 18.28 -0.19 -1.01
CA LYS A 93 17.33 -1.09 -1.68
C LYS A 93 16.77 -0.41 -2.92
N SER A 94 16.40 -1.19 -3.93
CA SER A 94 15.81 -0.68 -5.17
C SER A 94 14.43 -0.04 -4.90
N ASN A 95 14.01 0.87 -5.77
CA ASN A 95 12.65 1.44 -5.71
C ASN A 95 11.59 0.36 -5.88
N GLU A 96 11.83 -0.60 -6.77
CA GLU A 96 10.98 -1.78 -6.97
C GLU A 96 10.79 -2.56 -5.66
N PHE A 97 11.87 -2.80 -4.90
CA PHE A 97 11.75 -3.46 -3.60
C PHE A 97 10.81 -2.70 -2.66
N TYR A 98 10.89 -1.36 -2.64
CA TYR A 98 9.99 -0.54 -1.84
C TYR A 98 8.55 -0.56 -2.34
N SER A 99 8.31 -0.54 -3.66
CA SER A 99 6.96 -0.67 -4.23
C SER A 99 6.34 -2.04 -3.94
N ASN A 100 7.13 -3.11 -3.98
CA ASN A 100 6.71 -4.45 -3.59
C ASN A 100 6.46 -4.57 -2.08
N LEU A 101 7.28 -3.92 -1.25
CA LEU A 101 7.03 -3.81 0.19
C LEU A 101 5.75 -3.02 0.46
N ASP A 102 5.51 -1.98 -0.33
CA ASP A 102 4.27 -1.21 -0.29
C ASP A 102 3.11 -2.14 -0.65
N MET A 103 3.16 -2.91 -1.73
CA MET A 103 2.13 -3.92 -2.03
C MET A 103 1.89 -4.90 -0.86
N LEU A 104 2.96 -5.46 -0.28
CA LEU A 104 2.85 -6.45 0.81
C LEU A 104 2.14 -5.88 2.03
N GLU A 105 2.55 -4.71 2.54
CA GLU A 105 1.91 -4.13 3.72
C GLU A 105 0.45 -3.76 3.42
N PHE A 106 0.07 -3.44 2.18
CA PHE A 106 -1.33 -3.16 1.82
C PHE A 106 -2.18 -4.42 2.04
N LEU A 107 -1.71 -5.53 1.46
CA LEU A 107 -2.41 -6.81 1.53
C LEU A 107 -2.46 -7.36 2.96
N VAL A 108 -1.40 -7.17 3.75
CA VAL A 108 -1.38 -7.55 5.17
C VAL A 108 -2.37 -6.71 5.97
N LEU A 109 -2.42 -5.39 5.77
CA LEU A 109 -3.39 -4.56 6.48
C LEU A 109 -4.83 -4.87 6.05
N LEU A 110 -5.04 -5.18 4.77
CA LEU A 110 -6.33 -5.59 4.23
C LEU A 110 -6.78 -6.95 4.79
N SER A 111 -5.89 -7.95 4.83
CA SER A 111 -6.20 -9.28 5.36
C SER A 111 -6.53 -9.25 6.85
N ASN A 112 -5.83 -8.42 7.63
CA ASN A 112 -6.14 -8.19 9.04
C ASN A 112 -7.52 -7.55 9.28
N ARG A 113 -8.11 -6.89 8.28
CA ARG A 113 -9.51 -6.43 8.34
C ARG A 113 -10.50 -7.55 8.04
N SER A 114 -10.17 -8.44 7.10
CA SER A 114 -11.06 -9.51 6.63
C SER A 114 -11.11 -10.72 7.56
N SER A 115 -10.11 -10.90 8.42
CA SER A 115 -10.05 -12.03 9.34
C SER A 115 -11.13 -11.99 10.41
N THR A 116 -12.14 -12.85 10.25
CA THR A 116 -13.09 -13.22 11.31
C THR A 116 -12.47 -14.16 12.34
N THR A 117 -11.34 -14.77 12.01
CA THR A 117 -10.55 -15.65 12.86
C THR A 117 -9.62 -14.87 13.78
N THR A 118 -9.42 -15.40 14.99
CA THR A 118 -8.53 -14.93 16.09
C THR A 118 -7.06 -14.84 15.65
N THR A 119 -6.81 -13.98 14.68
CA THR A 119 -5.48 -13.67 14.16
C THR A 119 -4.77 -12.86 15.24
N THR A 120 -3.47 -13.09 15.39
CA THR A 120 -2.60 -12.39 16.34
C THR A 120 -2.85 -10.89 16.28
N GLU A 121 -3.42 -10.34 17.36
CA GLU A 121 -3.68 -8.90 17.45
C GLU A 121 -2.39 -8.13 17.17
N PHE A 122 -2.51 -7.04 16.42
CA PHE A 122 -1.39 -6.14 16.22
C PHE A 122 -0.78 -5.73 17.57
N SER A 123 0.55 -5.72 17.60
CA SER A 123 1.28 -5.19 18.74
C SER A 123 0.77 -3.78 19.08
N ARG A 124 0.83 -3.42 20.37
CA ARG A 124 0.40 -2.07 20.81
C ARG A 124 1.13 -0.98 20.04
N ASP A 125 2.41 -1.18 19.74
CA ASP A 125 3.23 -0.24 18.99
C ASP A 125 2.74 -0.10 17.55
N THR A 126 2.40 -1.21 16.88
CA THR A 126 1.81 -1.20 15.54
C THR A 126 0.49 -0.44 15.53
N ARG A 127 -0.38 -0.66 16.53
CA ARG A 127 -1.65 0.07 16.64
C ARG A 127 -1.45 1.58 16.84
N ASN A 128 -0.49 1.97 17.68
CA ASN A 128 -0.15 3.38 17.87
C ASN A 128 0.39 4.02 16.58
N LYS A 129 1.23 3.29 15.82
CA LYS A 129 1.72 3.73 14.52
C LYS A 129 0.57 3.90 13.52
N LEU A 130 -0.33 2.92 13.40
CA LEU A 130 -1.51 3.01 12.53
C LEU A 130 -2.39 4.20 12.89
N ARG A 131 -2.60 4.48 14.18
CA ARG A 131 -3.34 5.67 14.62
C ARG A 131 -2.63 6.96 14.21
N SER A 132 -1.32 7.03 14.39
CA SER A 132 -0.52 8.19 13.95
C SER A 132 -0.64 8.42 12.45
N VAL A 133 -0.52 7.35 11.65
CA VAL A 133 -0.66 7.38 10.20
C VAL A 133 -2.08 7.79 9.79
N SER A 134 -3.11 7.31 10.48
CA SER A 134 -4.50 7.71 10.25
C SER A 134 -4.72 9.21 10.43
N VAL A 135 -4.21 9.78 11.52
CA VAL A 135 -4.29 11.22 11.79
C VAL A 135 -3.56 12.03 10.72
N GLU A 136 -2.37 11.58 10.32
CA GLU A 136 -1.59 12.23 9.26
C GLU A 136 -2.29 12.15 7.90
N ASN A 137 -2.83 10.99 7.55
CA ASN A 137 -3.58 10.78 6.32
C ASN A 137 -4.79 11.71 6.27
N LEU A 138 -5.55 11.81 7.35
CA LEU A 138 -6.69 12.71 7.44
C LEU A 138 -6.29 14.19 7.28
N ALA A 139 -5.23 14.62 7.98
CA ALA A 139 -4.70 15.97 7.85
C ALA A 139 -4.22 16.25 6.41
N SER A 140 -3.54 15.30 5.79
CA SER A 140 -3.09 15.34 4.39
C SER A 140 -4.28 15.50 3.44
N ARG A 141 -5.35 14.71 3.61
CA ARG A 141 -6.56 14.79 2.76
C ARG A 141 -7.30 16.11 2.92
N ARG A 142 -7.38 16.66 4.14
CA ARG A 142 -7.98 17.99 4.36
C ARG A 142 -7.17 19.11 3.72
N ARG A 143 -5.83 19.02 3.74
CA ARG A 143 -4.97 19.94 2.98
C ARG A 143 -5.22 19.83 1.47
N TRP A 144 -5.37 18.60 0.97
CA TRP A 144 -5.70 18.33 -0.43
C TRP A 144 -7.02 18.97 -0.85
N LEU A 145 -8.09 18.77 -0.07
CA LEU A 145 -9.39 19.43 -0.26
C LEU A 145 -9.28 20.95 -0.26
N GLY A 146 -8.53 21.52 0.70
CA GLY A 146 -8.27 22.96 0.74
C GLY A 146 -7.56 23.45 -0.53
N GLY A 147 -6.60 22.67 -1.04
CA GLY A 147 -5.92 22.90 -2.30
C GLY A 147 -6.87 22.89 -3.50
N ARG A 148 -7.71 21.87 -3.64
CA ARG A 148 -8.77 21.81 -4.67
C ARG A 148 -9.71 23.01 -4.58
N GLY A 149 -10.10 23.39 -3.36
CA GLY A 149 -10.88 24.60 -3.05
C GLY A 149 -10.25 25.87 -3.60
N ARG A 150 -8.96 26.10 -3.32
CA ARG A 150 -8.21 27.23 -3.84
C ARG A 150 -8.08 27.20 -5.37
N TYR A 151 -7.76 26.03 -5.92
CA TYR A 151 -7.60 25.85 -7.36
C TYR A 151 -8.88 26.20 -8.13
N ALA A 152 -10.02 25.65 -7.72
CA ALA A 152 -11.30 25.93 -8.36
C ALA A 152 -11.73 27.41 -8.22
N ARG A 153 -11.48 28.06 -7.09
CA ARG A 153 -11.74 29.52 -6.94
C ARG A 153 -10.88 30.38 -7.86
N ARG A 154 -9.70 29.89 -8.24
CA ARG A 154 -8.85 30.55 -9.23
C ARG A 154 -9.39 30.37 -10.64
N LEU A 155 -9.85 29.16 -10.97
CA LEU A 155 -10.50 28.85 -12.24
C LEU A 155 -11.82 29.61 -12.41
N SER A 156 -12.63 29.76 -11.36
CA SER A 156 -13.93 30.45 -11.44
C SER A 156 -13.84 31.97 -11.66
N LYS A 157 -12.64 32.56 -11.56
CA LYS A 157 -12.40 33.94 -12.02
C LYS A 157 -12.39 34.06 -13.54
N GLN A 158 -12.36 32.92 -14.25
CA GLN A 158 -12.63 32.82 -15.69
C GLN A 158 -14.15 32.86 -15.93
N PRO A 159 -14.62 33.42 -17.07
CA PRO A 159 -16.05 33.55 -17.36
C PRO A 159 -16.83 32.23 -17.21
N ALA A 160 -18.02 32.33 -16.61
CA ALA A 160 -18.79 31.26 -15.94
C ALA A 160 -19.40 30.16 -16.81
N THR A 161 -18.82 29.81 -17.97
CA THR A 161 -19.41 28.86 -18.91
C THR A 161 -18.99 27.40 -18.71
N SER A 162 -18.21 27.06 -17.67
CA SER A 162 -17.75 25.68 -17.47
C SER A 162 -18.76 24.80 -16.73
N LYS A 163 -19.12 23.66 -17.34
CA LYS A 163 -19.92 22.58 -16.75
C LYS A 163 -19.33 22.05 -15.43
N ASP A 164 -18.01 22.16 -15.26
CA ASP A 164 -17.26 21.69 -14.09
C ASP A 164 -17.73 22.35 -12.79
N ASN A 165 -18.18 23.61 -12.85
CA ASN A 165 -18.68 24.31 -11.67
C ASN A 165 -19.97 23.69 -11.12
N VAL A 166 -20.87 23.23 -12.00
CA VAL A 166 -22.17 22.66 -11.60
C VAL A 166 -21.97 21.32 -10.89
N LEU A 167 -21.11 20.44 -11.42
CA LEU A 167 -20.80 19.16 -10.79
C LEU A 167 -20.23 19.38 -9.39
N ARG A 168 -19.27 20.30 -9.27
CA ARG A 168 -18.63 20.63 -8.01
C ARG A 168 -19.59 21.17 -6.95
N ASP A 169 -20.53 22.04 -7.36
CA ASP A 169 -21.57 22.55 -6.46
C ASP A 169 -22.48 21.42 -5.94
N VAL A 170 -22.76 20.41 -6.77
CA VAL A 170 -23.50 19.20 -6.38
C VAL A 170 -22.69 18.37 -5.39
N GLU A 171 -21.40 18.14 -5.63
CA GLU A 171 -20.51 17.43 -4.69
C GLU A 171 -20.47 18.13 -3.33
N ASP A 172 -20.25 19.46 -3.33
CA ASP A 172 -20.22 20.27 -2.11
C ASP A 172 -21.54 20.24 -1.36
N ARG A 173 -22.68 20.18 -2.06
CA ARG A 173 -23.99 20.05 -1.43
C ARG A 173 -24.17 18.69 -0.77
N ILE A 174 -23.80 17.60 -1.44
CA ILE A 174 -23.87 16.23 -0.90
C ILE A 174 -23.00 16.13 0.35
N CYS A 175 -21.74 16.52 0.26
CA CYS A 175 -20.80 16.46 1.38
C CYS A 175 -21.25 17.32 2.57
N ARG A 176 -21.71 18.55 2.33
CA ARG A 176 -22.24 19.42 3.40
C ARG A 176 -23.44 18.79 4.08
N PHE A 177 -24.36 18.16 3.35
CA PHE A 177 -25.54 17.53 3.93
C PHE A 177 -25.16 16.41 4.92
N TRP A 178 -24.24 15.52 4.51
CA TRP A 178 -23.78 14.42 5.39
C TRP A 178 -22.96 14.91 6.59
N ASN A 179 -22.20 16.00 6.42
CA ASN A 179 -21.34 16.54 7.47
C ASN A 179 -22.10 17.39 8.51
N ARG A 180 -23.10 18.20 8.11
CA ARG A 180 -23.79 19.15 9.00
C ARG A 180 -24.51 18.43 10.15
N ASN A 181 -25.20 17.34 9.82
CA ASN A 181 -25.99 16.57 10.77
C ASN A 181 -25.13 15.73 11.75
N ARG A 182 -23.79 15.76 11.65
CA ARG A 182 -22.92 15.21 12.71
C ARG A 182 -22.94 16.07 13.97
N HIS A 183 -23.22 17.37 13.84
CA HIS A 183 -23.16 18.30 14.97
C HIS A 183 -24.46 18.34 15.79
N ASP A 184 -25.62 18.16 15.14
CA ASP A 184 -26.93 18.35 15.80
C ASP A 184 -27.33 17.20 16.74
N VAL A 185 -26.85 15.98 16.51
CA VAL A 185 -27.21 14.81 17.34
C VAL A 185 -26.56 14.84 18.74
N ALA A 186 -25.46 15.58 18.90
CA ALA A 186 -24.75 15.66 20.18
C ALA A 186 -25.50 16.47 21.26
N GLY A 187 -26.49 17.29 20.88
CA GLY A 187 -27.15 18.24 21.80
C GLY A 187 -28.35 17.70 22.59
N SER A 188 -28.96 16.57 22.20
CA SER A 188 -30.30 16.19 22.69
C SER A 188 -30.40 14.88 23.49
N SER A 189 -29.27 14.22 23.80
CA SER A 189 -29.27 12.97 24.57
C SER A 189 -28.88 13.18 26.04
N GLN A 190 -29.80 13.75 26.83
CA GLN A 190 -29.74 13.66 28.28
C GLN A 190 -30.31 12.30 28.71
N HIS A 191 -29.52 11.53 29.47
CA HIS A 191 -29.86 10.25 30.12
C HIS A 191 -29.85 8.96 29.27
N ARG A 192 -28.67 8.36 29.11
CA ARG A 192 -28.56 6.89 28.93
C ARG A 192 -27.38 6.33 29.75
N PRO A 193 -27.57 5.23 30.50
CA PRO A 193 -26.56 4.70 31.41
C PRO A 193 -25.33 4.16 30.68
N SER A 194 -24.19 4.51 31.26
CA SER A 194 -22.82 4.28 30.80
C SER A 194 -22.48 2.80 30.68
N GLN A 195 -22.43 2.29 29.45
CA GLN A 195 -21.63 1.10 29.13
C GLN A 195 -20.37 1.58 28.41
N SER A 196 -19.29 1.71 29.17
CA SER A 196 -17.95 2.00 28.67
C SER A 196 -17.38 0.79 27.94
N GLN A 197 -17.91 0.47 26.78
CA GLN A 197 -17.20 -0.36 25.81
C GLN A 197 -16.18 0.55 25.12
N SER A 198 -14.97 0.58 25.66
CA SER A 198 -13.82 1.17 24.98
C SER A 198 -13.69 0.46 23.64
N MET A 199 -14.09 1.11 22.54
CA MET A 199 -13.84 0.62 21.19
C MET A 199 -12.34 0.53 20.98
N THR A 200 -11.76 -0.63 21.26
CA THR A 200 -10.40 -0.94 20.82
C THR A 200 -10.47 -1.06 19.31
N VAL A 201 -10.15 0.03 18.61
CA VAL A 201 -9.92 0.03 17.16
C VAL A 201 -8.77 -0.94 16.91
N SER A 202 -9.08 -2.21 16.65
CA SER A 202 -8.11 -3.28 16.50
C SER A 202 -7.61 -3.39 15.07
N SER A 203 -8.40 -2.92 14.09
CA SER A 203 -8.09 -2.99 12.67
C SER A 203 -8.00 -1.59 12.03
N PRO A 204 -7.12 -1.41 11.02
CA PRO A 204 -7.05 -0.17 10.24
C PRO A 204 -8.36 0.02 9.47
N SER A 205 -8.91 1.23 9.35
CA SER A 205 -10.14 1.49 8.56
C SER A 205 -9.86 1.44 7.04
N LEU A 206 -10.88 1.27 6.20
CA LEU A 206 -10.71 1.42 4.74
C LEU A 206 -10.21 2.82 4.36
N PHE A 207 -10.59 3.85 5.12
CA PHE A 207 -10.05 5.19 4.95
C PHE A 207 -8.53 5.23 5.16
N ASP A 208 -8.00 4.46 6.11
CA ASP A 208 -6.56 4.39 6.36
C ASP A 208 -5.81 3.67 5.22
N LEU A 209 -6.47 2.72 4.55
CA LEU A 209 -5.89 1.96 3.43
C LEU A 209 -6.00 2.70 2.09
N LEU A 210 -6.98 3.59 1.94
CA LEU A 210 -7.25 4.29 0.69
C LEU A 210 -6.06 5.14 0.18
N PRO A 211 -5.37 5.95 1.01
CA PRO A 211 -4.16 6.65 0.56
C PRO A 211 -3.09 5.73 0.03
N ARG A 212 -2.94 4.56 0.66
CA ARG A 212 -1.92 3.59 0.31
C ARG A 212 -2.24 2.91 -1.02
N PHE A 213 -3.51 2.59 -1.26
CA PHE A 213 -3.99 2.14 -2.56
C PHE A 213 -3.71 3.17 -3.66
N MET A 214 -3.95 4.46 -3.40
CA MET A 214 -3.70 5.54 -4.37
C MET A 214 -2.20 5.70 -4.66
N THR A 215 -1.35 5.61 -3.64
CA THR A 215 0.12 5.63 -3.81
C THR A 215 0.60 4.45 -4.64
N ILE A 216 0.21 3.22 -4.29
CA ILE A 216 0.57 2.03 -5.08
C ILE A 216 0.06 2.18 -6.50
N SER A 217 -1.15 2.73 -6.67
CA SER A 217 -1.73 2.90 -8.00
C SER A 217 -0.92 3.87 -8.87
N ALA A 218 -0.49 4.98 -8.28
CA ALA A 218 0.34 5.97 -8.94
C ALA A 218 1.73 5.44 -9.28
N GLU A 219 2.35 4.70 -8.37
CA GLU A 219 3.63 4.03 -8.62
C GLU A 219 3.50 3.02 -9.77
N MET A 220 2.47 2.17 -9.76
CA MET A 220 2.24 1.19 -10.83
C MET A 220 1.94 1.85 -12.19
N SER A 221 1.14 2.91 -12.21
CA SER A 221 0.85 3.68 -13.43
C SER A 221 2.12 4.33 -14.00
N ALA A 222 2.97 4.90 -13.12
CA ALA A 222 4.24 5.50 -13.52
C ALA A 222 5.24 4.45 -14.01
N THR A 223 5.33 3.30 -13.33
CA THR A 223 6.18 2.17 -13.71
C THR A 223 5.76 1.63 -15.07
N LEU A 224 4.49 1.25 -15.24
CA LEU A 224 3.93 0.74 -16.50
C LEU A 224 3.88 1.80 -17.63
N ASN A 225 4.05 3.08 -17.29
CA ASN A 225 3.82 4.20 -18.21
C ASN A 225 2.43 4.11 -18.89
N LEU A 226 1.43 3.67 -18.12
CA LEU A 226 0.05 3.52 -18.56
C LEU A 226 -0.84 4.45 -17.73
N PRO A 227 -1.58 5.39 -18.34
CA PRO A 227 -2.55 6.18 -17.60
C PRO A 227 -3.65 5.25 -17.04
N PRO A 228 -4.28 5.61 -15.90
CA PRO A 228 -5.37 4.84 -15.35
C PRO A 228 -6.51 4.70 -16.35
N ASN A 229 -6.93 3.47 -16.64
CA ASN A 229 -8.10 3.23 -17.47
C ASN A 229 -9.40 3.35 -16.67
N GLU A 230 -10.54 3.35 -17.36
CA GLU A 230 -11.88 3.42 -16.75
C GLU A 230 -12.07 2.38 -15.62
N THR A 231 -11.60 1.15 -15.81
CA THR A 231 -11.71 0.08 -14.80
C THR A 231 -10.96 0.44 -13.50
N TRP A 232 -9.75 0.97 -13.63
CA TRP A 232 -8.96 1.46 -12.49
C TRP A 232 -9.70 2.57 -11.75
N MET A 233 -10.22 3.55 -12.49
CA MET A 233 -10.96 4.67 -11.93
C MET A 233 -12.21 4.21 -11.16
N HIS A 234 -12.94 3.23 -11.70
CA HIS A 234 -14.09 2.62 -11.04
C HIS A 234 -13.71 1.90 -9.74
N VAL A 235 -12.63 1.09 -9.73
CA VAL A 235 -12.16 0.41 -8.51
C VAL A 235 -11.77 1.43 -7.45
N ALA A 236 -11.06 2.50 -7.83
CA ALA A 236 -10.69 3.58 -6.92
C ALA A 236 -11.93 4.29 -6.33
N CYS A 237 -12.94 4.57 -7.15
CA CYS A 237 -14.17 5.20 -6.69
C CYS A 237 -15.06 4.29 -5.84
N GLU A 238 -15.10 3.00 -6.14
CA GLU A 238 -15.76 2.01 -5.28
C GLU A 238 -15.07 1.94 -3.92
N PHE A 239 -13.73 2.00 -3.87
CA PHE A 239 -12.98 2.08 -2.61
C PHE A 239 -13.37 3.35 -1.82
N MET A 240 -13.40 4.52 -2.47
CA MET A 240 -13.84 5.77 -1.83
C MET A 240 -15.27 5.65 -1.27
N LEU A 241 -16.18 5.00 -2.00
CA LEU A 241 -17.55 4.73 -1.53
C LEU A 241 -17.55 3.81 -0.30
N GLN A 242 -16.81 2.70 -0.32
CA GLN A 242 -16.74 1.75 0.80
C GLN A 242 -16.13 2.38 2.06
N ALA A 243 -15.06 3.16 1.90
CA ALA A 243 -14.48 3.93 3.00
C ALA A 243 -15.47 4.95 3.59
N SER A 244 -16.31 5.54 2.74
CA SER A 244 -17.38 6.46 3.16
C SER A 244 -18.49 5.73 3.92
N LEU A 245 -18.92 4.56 3.45
CA LEU A 245 -19.94 3.75 4.15
C LEU A 245 -19.43 3.29 5.52
N GLU A 246 -18.18 2.86 5.64
CA GLU A 246 -17.57 2.50 6.93
C GLU A 246 -17.48 3.72 7.87
N SER A 247 -17.02 4.87 7.36
CA SER A 247 -16.94 6.10 8.14
C SER A 247 -18.31 6.58 8.64
N LEU A 248 -19.35 6.49 7.81
CA LEU A 248 -20.70 6.90 8.17
C LEU A 248 -21.40 5.86 9.07
N GLY A 249 -21.08 4.58 8.90
CA GLY A 249 -21.68 3.45 9.63
C GLY A 249 -21.10 3.20 11.02
N THR A 250 -19.87 3.66 11.31
CA THR A 250 -19.24 3.56 12.64
C THR A 250 -19.81 4.56 13.66
N HIS A 251 -20.69 5.47 13.22
CA HIS A 251 -21.22 6.60 13.99
C HIS A 251 -22.52 6.49 14.83
N PRO A 252 -23.21 5.34 15.07
CA PRO A 252 -24.56 5.44 15.64
C PRO A 252 -24.61 5.83 17.12
N HIS A 253 -23.62 5.44 17.95
CA HIS A 253 -23.83 5.46 19.42
C HIS A 253 -22.61 5.69 20.32
N ALA A 254 -21.43 5.93 19.76
CA ALA A 254 -20.26 6.17 20.61
C ALA A 254 -20.34 7.57 21.22
N SER A 255 -20.38 7.65 22.55
CA SER A 255 -20.20 8.88 23.32
C SER A 255 -18.73 9.33 23.21
N ILE A 256 -18.30 9.65 22.00
CA ILE A 256 -16.97 10.14 21.71
C ILE A 256 -16.87 11.52 22.33
N ILE A 257 -15.88 11.69 23.21
CA ILE A 257 -15.48 12.97 23.79
C ILE A 257 -15.28 13.95 22.62
N GLU A 258 -15.81 15.18 22.72
CA GLU A 258 -15.87 16.11 21.58
C GLU A 258 -14.51 16.37 20.89
N GLU A 259 -13.41 16.19 21.61
CA GLU A 259 -12.04 16.32 21.09
C GLU A 259 -11.72 15.32 19.95
N ASP A 260 -12.34 14.14 19.93
CA ASP A 260 -12.08 13.09 18.92
C ASP A 260 -12.95 13.23 17.66
N LYS A 261 -13.95 14.15 17.63
CA LYS A 261 -14.80 14.35 16.44
C LYS A 261 -14.01 14.82 15.22
N ASN A 262 -12.91 15.55 15.44
CA ASN A 262 -12.03 16.02 14.37
C ASN A 262 -11.14 14.91 13.78
N VAL A 263 -11.08 13.74 14.43
CA VAL A 263 -10.20 12.62 14.06
C VAL A 263 -10.88 11.65 13.10
N LEU A 264 -12.20 11.75 12.91
CA LEU A 264 -12.92 10.83 12.04
C LEU A 264 -13.04 11.37 10.62
N PRO A 265 -12.84 10.53 9.60
CA PRO A 265 -13.00 10.92 8.22
C PRO A 265 -14.44 11.36 7.94
N ARG A 266 -14.59 12.31 7.04
CA ARG A 266 -15.87 12.78 6.50
C ARG A 266 -16.07 12.28 5.07
N LEU A 267 -17.27 12.45 4.53
CA LEU A 267 -17.56 12.04 3.15
C LEU A 267 -16.64 12.76 2.15
N ASP A 268 -16.40 14.06 2.35
CA ASP A 268 -15.46 14.85 1.54
C ASP A 268 -14.01 14.38 1.72
N ASP A 269 -13.62 13.94 2.92
CA ASP A 269 -12.26 13.42 3.15
C ASP A 269 -12.01 12.14 2.34
N CYS A 270 -13.02 11.26 2.21
CA CYS A 270 -12.94 10.03 1.40
C CYS A 270 -12.92 10.32 -0.11
N PHE A 271 -13.68 11.31 -0.58
CA PHE A 271 -13.77 11.71 -2.00
C PHE A 271 -12.84 12.88 -2.38
N ALA A 272 -11.82 13.13 -1.56
CA ALA A 272 -10.88 14.25 -1.74
C ALA A 272 -10.00 14.12 -2.99
N TRP A 273 -9.83 12.91 -3.51
CA TRP A 273 -8.92 12.54 -4.59
C TRP A 273 -9.30 13.17 -5.93
N GLY A 274 -8.28 13.61 -6.66
CA GLY A 274 -8.42 14.43 -7.86
C GLY A 274 -7.27 15.43 -7.99
N TYR A 275 -7.03 15.95 -9.18
CA TYR A 275 -5.90 16.85 -9.45
C TYR A 275 -5.95 18.12 -8.59
N VAL A 276 -4.79 18.49 -8.06
CA VAL A 276 -4.52 19.78 -7.40
C VAL A 276 -3.25 20.36 -7.99
N ASP A 277 -3.30 21.63 -8.41
CA ASP A 277 -2.07 22.36 -8.73
C ASP A 277 -1.13 22.34 -7.49
N PRO A 278 0.10 21.80 -7.61
CA PRO A 278 1.04 21.66 -6.49
C PRO A 278 1.26 22.96 -5.70
N ARG A 279 1.12 24.12 -6.35
CA ARG A 279 1.23 25.44 -5.72
C ARG A 279 0.15 25.68 -4.66
N HIS A 280 -0.97 24.98 -4.74
CA HIS A 280 -2.10 25.07 -3.82
C HIS A 280 -2.09 23.98 -2.74
N LEU A 281 -1.18 23.00 -2.76
CA LEU A 281 -1.03 22.03 -1.66
C LEU A 281 -0.26 22.59 -0.48
N ILE A 282 0.55 23.63 -0.71
CA ILE A 282 1.28 24.35 0.33
C ILE A 282 0.26 25.22 1.08
N PRO A 283 0.10 25.05 2.41
CA PRO A 283 -0.69 25.97 3.20
C PRO A 283 -0.20 27.38 2.95
N ASP A 284 -1.12 28.31 2.77
CA ASP A 284 -0.78 29.72 2.94
C ASP A 284 -0.29 29.79 4.40
N ASP A 285 1.03 29.93 4.58
CA ASP A 285 1.62 30.24 5.87
C ASP A 285 1.04 31.61 6.16
N ASP A 286 -0.10 31.64 6.83
CA ASP A 286 -0.89 32.80 7.23
C ASP A 286 -0.09 33.61 8.24
N GLY A 287 1.13 33.97 7.86
CA GLY A 287 1.97 34.93 8.52
C GLY A 287 1.18 36.21 8.56
N GLU A 288 0.42 36.36 9.65
CA GLU A 288 0.55 37.54 10.47
C GLU A 288 2.05 37.82 10.63
N ASP A 289 2.59 38.51 9.63
CA ASP A 289 3.72 39.39 9.74
C ASP A 289 3.33 40.43 10.81
N VAL A 290 3.41 40.03 12.08
CA VAL A 290 3.65 40.94 13.17
C VAL A 290 5.05 41.49 12.94
N CYS A 291 5.07 42.55 12.14
CA CYS A 291 6.08 43.56 11.96
C CYS A 291 7.25 43.46 12.96
N GLY A 292 8.39 42.90 12.53
CA GLY A 292 9.62 42.91 13.32
C GLY A 292 10.82 42.49 12.48
N GLY A 293 11.56 43.47 11.98
CA GLY A 293 12.54 43.31 10.92
C GLY A 293 13.69 42.33 11.19
N GLY A 294 14.05 41.57 10.16
CA GLY A 294 15.26 40.74 10.13
C GLY A 294 15.37 39.97 8.81
N GLY A 295 16.08 40.53 7.82
CA GLY A 295 16.15 40.07 6.42
C GLY A 295 16.75 38.67 6.13
N GLY A 296 16.76 37.75 7.09
CA GLY A 296 17.32 36.39 6.95
C GLY A 296 16.34 35.29 6.52
N GLY A 297 15.02 35.51 6.60
CA GLY A 297 14.01 34.43 6.45
C GLY A 297 13.76 33.91 5.03
N ARG A 298 14.12 34.67 3.99
CA ARG A 298 13.74 34.35 2.59
C ARG A 298 14.43 33.10 2.02
N ARG A 299 15.64 32.76 2.49
CA ARG A 299 16.38 31.57 2.00
C ARG A 299 15.84 30.25 2.56
N ARG A 300 15.31 30.23 3.80
CA ARG A 300 14.72 29.02 4.41
C ARG A 300 13.37 28.66 3.80
N ARG A 301 12.52 29.65 3.45
CA ARG A 301 11.23 29.42 2.79
C ARG A 301 11.36 28.73 1.42
N ARG A 302 12.45 28.97 0.66
CA ARG A 302 12.70 28.28 -0.63
C ARG A 302 13.04 26.79 -0.50
N ARG A 303 13.65 26.34 0.62
CA ARG A 303 14.03 24.93 0.80
C ARG A 303 12.82 24.06 1.19
N ARG A 304 11.89 24.59 2.00
CA ARG A 304 10.62 23.89 2.33
C ARG A 304 9.62 23.81 1.17
N ARG A 305 9.73 24.69 0.17
CA ARG A 305 8.88 24.69 -1.03
C ARG A 305 9.30 23.64 -2.08
N ARG A 306 10.41 22.92 -1.87
CA ARG A 306 11.08 22.12 -2.90
C ARG A 306 10.95 20.61 -2.78
N GLU A 307 10.31 20.11 -1.73
CA GLU A 307 9.93 18.70 -1.64
C GLU A 307 8.45 18.70 -1.29
N LEU A 308 7.60 19.00 -2.27
CA LEU A 308 6.35 18.26 -2.29
C LEU A 308 6.80 16.80 -2.37
N ASP A 309 6.36 15.99 -1.43
CA ASP A 309 6.71 14.58 -1.39
C ASP A 309 6.50 13.96 -2.78
N GLU A 310 7.53 13.32 -3.34
CA GLU A 310 7.51 12.78 -4.71
C GLU A 310 6.29 11.84 -4.89
N LYS A 311 5.91 11.12 -3.83
CA LYS A 311 4.69 10.29 -3.81
C LYS A 311 3.41 11.12 -3.94
N THR A 312 3.37 12.31 -3.36
CA THR A 312 2.22 13.23 -3.50
C THR A 312 2.10 13.73 -4.94
N GLN A 313 3.22 14.00 -5.62
CA GLN A 313 3.20 14.39 -7.03
C GLN A 313 2.76 13.21 -7.92
N LEU A 314 3.33 12.02 -7.73
CA LEU A 314 2.92 10.80 -8.46
C LEU A 314 1.41 10.58 -8.36
N VAL A 315 0.85 10.68 -7.14
CA VAL A 315 -0.60 10.54 -6.94
C VAL A 315 -1.40 11.67 -7.59
N ASN A 316 -0.85 12.88 -7.67
CA ASN A 316 -1.50 13.97 -8.38
C ASN A 316 -1.53 13.73 -9.90
N ASP A 317 -0.46 13.15 -10.43
CA ASP A 317 -0.31 12.84 -11.85
C ASP A 317 -1.28 11.75 -12.30
N LEU A 318 -1.67 10.83 -11.40
CA LEU A 318 -2.74 9.83 -11.61
C LEU A 318 -4.06 10.43 -12.09
N PHE A 319 -4.34 11.69 -11.73
CA PHE A 319 -5.59 12.38 -12.06
C PHE A 319 -5.44 13.43 -13.16
N THR A 320 -4.27 13.50 -13.81
CA THR A 320 -4.00 14.48 -14.85
C THR A 320 -4.47 13.97 -16.20
N ASP A 321 -5.15 14.83 -16.95
CA ASP A 321 -5.59 14.56 -18.31
C ASP A 321 -4.37 14.19 -19.19
N PRO A 322 -4.31 12.97 -19.76
CA PRO A 322 -3.16 12.53 -20.55
C PRO A 322 -2.95 13.39 -21.81
N ASP A 323 -4.03 13.98 -22.35
CA ASP A 323 -3.96 14.86 -23.53
C ASP A 323 -3.46 16.28 -23.18
N SER A 324 -3.42 16.63 -21.89
CA SER A 324 -2.98 17.95 -21.42
C SER A 324 -1.46 18.11 -21.36
N VAL A 325 -0.70 17.03 -21.56
CA VAL A 325 0.76 17.06 -21.62
C VAL A 325 1.20 17.72 -22.93
N VAL A 326 1.22 19.06 -22.93
CA VAL A 326 1.79 19.84 -24.02
C VAL A 326 3.25 19.43 -24.16
N VAL A 327 3.55 18.67 -25.21
CA VAL A 327 4.91 18.35 -25.63
C VAL A 327 5.64 19.69 -25.71
N THR A 328 6.56 19.93 -24.78
CA THR A 328 7.40 21.12 -24.75
C THR A 328 8.41 20.97 -25.88
N GLY A 329 7.91 21.20 -27.10
CA GLY A 329 8.71 21.25 -28.30
C GLY A 329 9.69 22.41 -28.20
N GLU A 330 10.97 22.05 -28.18
CA GLU A 330 12.14 22.83 -28.60
C GLU A 330 12.23 24.28 -28.09
N GLU A 331 13.02 24.42 -27.02
CA GLU A 331 13.87 25.55 -26.65
C GLU A 331 13.80 26.81 -27.54
N HIS A 332 12.70 27.57 -27.46
CA HIS A 332 12.72 28.97 -27.91
C HIS A 332 13.09 29.86 -26.72
N ASP A 333 14.40 30.12 -26.63
CA ASP A 333 15.03 31.13 -25.78
C ASP A 333 14.36 32.51 -25.97
N ASN A 334 13.43 32.91 -25.09
CA ASN A 334 13.42 34.25 -24.44
C ASN A 334 12.14 34.69 -23.72
N VAL A 335 11.06 33.92 -23.65
CA VAL A 335 9.84 34.41 -22.98
C VAL A 335 9.75 33.89 -21.55
N THR A 336 9.88 34.79 -20.57
CA THR A 336 9.75 34.57 -19.12
C THR A 336 8.30 34.28 -18.69
N THR A 337 7.52 33.63 -19.54
CA THR A 337 6.21 33.07 -19.18
C THR A 337 6.47 31.80 -18.41
N ASP A 338 6.28 31.85 -17.09
CA ASP A 338 6.36 30.72 -16.17
C ASP A 338 5.84 29.42 -16.84
N PRO A 339 6.71 28.48 -17.23
CA PRO A 339 6.33 27.24 -17.91
C PRO A 339 5.84 26.25 -16.86
N VAL A 340 4.85 26.65 -16.08
CA VAL A 340 4.17 25.75 -15.16
C VAL A 340 3.02 25.16 -15.95
N GLY A 341 3.28 24.02 -16.58
CA GLY A 341 2.26 23.19 -17.21
C GLY A 341 1.07 23.07 -16.28
N SER A 342 -0.04 23.71 -16.65
CA SER A 342 -1.28 23.63 -15.91
C SER A 342 -1.91 22.29 -16.27
N GLY A 343 -1.49 21.24 -15.57
CA GLY A 343 -2.23 19.97 -15.62
C GLY A 343 -3.70 20.24 -15.38
N ARG A 344 -4.57 19.61 -16.17
CA ARG A 344 -6.01 19.64 -15.94
C ARG A 344 -6.41 18.32 -15.30
N GLU A 345 -7.40 18.36 -14.40
CA GLU A 345 -8.02 17.14 -13.91
C GLU A 345 -8.65 16.41 -15.09
N ASP A 346 -8.40 15.10 -15.17
CA ASP A 346 -9.02 14.24 -16.16
C ASP A 346 -10.56 14.35 -16.06
N PRO A 347 -11.25 14.75 -17.16
CA PRO A 347 -12.71 14.86 -17.16
C PRO A 347 -13.41 13.52 -16.91
N GLU A 348 -12.83 12.39 -17.36
CA GLU A 348 -13.38 11.05 -17.15
C GLU A 348 -13.32 10.68 -15.66
N TRP A 349 -12.16 10.90 -15.02
CA TRP A 349 -12.03 10.74 -13.57
C TRP A 349 -13.06 11.57 -12.82
N THR A 350 -13.21 12.84 -13.19
CA THR A 350 -14.18 13.75 -12.56
C THR A 350 -15.60 13.22 -12.70
N GLN A 351 -15.98 12.75 -13.89
CA GLN A 351 -17.30 12.21 -14.16
C GLN A 351 -17.58 10.93 -13.35
N ILE A 352 -16.66 9.96 -13.37
CA ILE A 352 -16.80 8.69 -12.64
C ILE A 352 -16.89 8.98 -11.13
N ARG A 353 -15.99 9.81 -10.59
CA ARG A 353 -16.01 10.22 -9.18
C ARG A 353 -17.33 10.87 -8.78
N SER A 354 -17.84 11.80 -9.59
CA SER A 354 -19.15 12.43 -9.35
C SER A 354 -20.31 11.44 -9.41
N GLN A 355 -20.28 10.44 -10.32
CA GLN A 355 -21.29 9.39 -10.40
C GLN A 355 -21.35 8.58 -9.10
N TRP A 356 -20.20 8.13 -8.59
CA TRP A 356 -20.14 7.37 -7.34
C TRP A 356 -20.55 8.22 -6.12
N LEU A 357 -20.14 9.49 -6.07
CA LEU A 357 -20.56 10.40 -4.99
C LEU A 357 -22.07 10.69 -5.03
N SER A 358 -22.69 10.69 -6.21
CA SER A 358 -24.13 10.91 -6.37
C SER A 358 -25.00 9.85 -5.68
N GLU A 359 -24.45 8.67 -5.36
CA GLU A 359 -25.13 7.65 -4.56
C GLU A 359 -25.45 8.15 -3.14
N PHE A 360 -24.72 9.13 -2.64
CA PHE A 360 -24.97 9.79 -1.37
C PHE A 360 -25.95 10.98 -1.49
N SER A 361 -26.53 11.23 -2.66
CA SER A 361 -27.51 12.31 -2.82
C SER A 361 -28.78 12.06 -2.01
N ILE A 362 -29.19 13.08 -1.25
CA ILE A 362 -30.38 13.07 -0.41
C ILE A 362 -31.17 14.36 -0.68
N PRO A 363 -32.52 14.29 -0.77
CA PRO A 363 -33.37 15.50 -0.83
C PRO A 363 -33.09 16.47 0.33
N ALA A 364 -33.08 17.78 0.08
CA ALA A 364 -32.72 18.76 1.11
C ALA A 364 -33.65 18.77 2.33
N ASP A 365 -34.87 18.28 2.17
CA ASP A 365 -35.94 18.16 3.16
C ASP A 365 -36.02 16.78 3.82
N ALA A 366 -35.07 15.87 3.51
CA ALA A 366 -35.09 14.52 4.05
C ALA A 366 -34.85 14.50 5.57
N SER A 367 -35.69 13.75 6.27
CA SER A 367 -35.55 13.51 7.72
C SER A 367 -34.31 12.66 8.05
N GLU A 368 -33.89 12.72 9.32
CA GLU A 368 -32.81 11.88 9.84
C GLU A 368 -33.06 10.37 9.63
N ARG A 369 -34.31 9.93 9.81
CA ARG A 369 -34.72 8.54 9.54
C ARG A 369 -34.52 8.14 8.08
N TYR A 370 -34.75 9.06 7.14
CA TYR A 370 -34.50 8.81 5.73
C TYR A 370 -33.00 8.62 5.48
N ARG A 371 -32.15 9.41 6.13
CA ARG A 371 -30.69 9.31 6.02
C ARG A 371 -30.17 7.95 6.51
N SER A 372 -30.56 7.51 7.70
CA SER A 372 -30.19 6.18 8.20
C SER A 372 -30.68 5.08 7.25
N SER A 373 -31.94 5.16 6.80
CA SER A 373 -32.46 4.20 5.82
C SER A 373 -31.73 4.23 4.48
N ARG A 374 -31.25 5.40 4.04
CA ARG A 374 -30.42 5.53 2.83
C ARG A 374 -29.07 4.85 3.03
N LEU A 375 -28.42 5.05 4.17
CA LEU A 375 -27.16 4.39 4.48
C LEU A 375 -27.32 2.87 4.51
N ASP A 376 -28.37 2.36 5.16
CA ASP A 376 -28.68 0.92 5.18
C ASP A 376 -28.87 0.36 3.76
N ARG A 377 -29.59 1.08 2.90
CA ARG A 377 -29.78 0.69 1.50
C ARG A 377 -28.47 0.69 0.72
N LEU A 378 -27.58 1.64 0.97
CA LEU A 378 -26.28 1.70 0.31
C LEU A 378 -25.38 0.54 0.74
N ILE A 379 -25.37 0.18 2.03
CA ILE A 379 -24.65 -0.99 2.54
C ILE A 379 -25.14 -2.27 1.86
N VAL A 380 -26.46 -2.41 1.68
CA VAL A 380 -27.05 -3.57 0.97
C VAL A 380 -26.73 -3.54 -0.53
N LYS A 381 -26.73 -2.36 -1.16
CA LYS A 381 -26.45 -2.19 -2.60
C LYS A 381 -24.97 -2.45 -2.92
N PHE A 382 -24.06 -2.04 -2.04
CA PHE A 382 -22.62 -2.11 -2.21
C PHE A 382 -21.99 -2.95 -1.08
N PRO A 383 -22.21 -4.28 -1.07
CA PRO A 383 -21.70 -5.14 -0.01
C PRO A 383 -20.16 -5.20 -0.06
N LEU A 384 -19.53 -5.04 1.11
CA LEU A 384 -18.08 -5.08 1.26
C LEU A 384 -17.48 -6.41 0.78
N GLU A 385 -18.23 -7.50 0.95
CA GLU A 385 -17.84 -8.86 0.59
C GLU A 385 -17.67 -9.06 -0.92
N LYS A 386 -18.30 -8.20 -1.75
CA LYS A 386 -18.09 -8.21 -3.21
C LYS A 386 -16.96 -7.28 -3.64
N PHE A 387 -16.83 -6.13 -2.97
CA PHE A 387 -15.78 -5.17 -3.26
C PHE A 387 -14.38 -5.77 -3.03
N LEU A 388 -14.17 -6.45 -1.90
CA LEU A 388 -12.83 -6.92 -1.53
C LEU A 388 -12.23 -7.90 -2.56
N PRO A 389 -12.92 -8.96 -3.03
CA PRO A 389 -12.39 -9.83 -4.08
C PRO A 389 -12.10 -9.08 -5.39
N ASN A 390 -12.94 -8.12 -5.77
CA ASN A 390 -12.74 -7.31 -6.98
C ASN A 390 -11.46 -6.45 -6.85
N LEU A 391 -11.29 -5.79 -5.71
CA LEU A 391 -10.10 -4.99 -5.40
C LEU A 391 -8.84 -5.86 -5.43
N VAL A 392 -8.87 -7.04 -4.79
CA VAL A 392 -7.73 -7.96 -4.72
C VAL A 392 -7.37 -8.49 -6.10
N THR A 393 -8.36 -8.88 -6.90
CA THR A 393 -8.17 -9.34 -8.28
C THR A 393 -7.56 -8.23 -9.14
N PHE A 394 -8.08 -7.01 -9.02
CA PHE A 394 -7.55 -5.85 -9.72
C PHE A 394 -6.07 -5.60 -9.36
N MET A 395 -5.76 -5.52 -8.07
CA MET A 395 -4.39 -5.29 -7.58
C MET A 395 -3.44 -6.41 -7.98
N GLN A 396 -3.92 -7.66 -7.98
CA GLN A 396 -3.14 -8.81 -8.43
C GLN A 396 -2.82 -8.70 -9.92
N ASN A 397 -3.79 -8.37 -10.77
CA ASN A 397 -3.57 -8.22 -12.21
C ASN A 397 -2.57 -7.11 -12.52
N VAL A 398 -2.67 -5.96 -11.85
CA VAL A 398 -1.71 -4.85 -12.03
C VAL A 398 -0.31 -5.25 -11.56
N TRP A 399 -0.21 -5.94 -10.43
CA TRP A 399 1.07 -6.43 -9.91
C TRP A 399 1.71 -7.50 -10.82
N ASP A 400 0.92 -8.47 -11.28
CA ASP A 400 1.37 -9.51 -12.21
C ASP A 400 1.87 -8.88 -13.52
N GLN A 401 1.18 -7.86 -14.03
CA GLN A 401 1.62 -7.09 -15.21
C GLN A 401 2.95 -6.35 -14.96
N SER A 402 3.09 -5.69 -13.80
CA SER A 402 4.36 -5.04 -13.41
C SER A 402 5.53 -6.03 -13.35
N CYS A 403 5.28 -7.23 -12.83
CA CYS A 403 6.27 -8.31 -12.78
C CYS A 403 6.60 -8.91 -14.16
N GLU A 404 5.75 -8.74 -15.17
CA GLU A 404 5.98 -9.27 -16.52
C GLU A 404 6.66 -8.27 -17.45
N GLU A 405 6.32 -6.98 -17.38
CA GLU A 405 6.74 -5.99 -18.37
C GLU A 405 8.08 -5.30 -18.06
N LEU A 406 8.40 -5.02 -16.78
CA LEU A 406 9.47 -4.07 -16.45
C LEU A 406 10.56 -4.69 -15.59
N ASP A 407 10.18 -5.16 -14.42
CA ASP A 407 11.15 -5.57 -13.42
C ASP A 407 11.51 -7.06 -13.54
N GLY A 408 10.63 -7.83 -14.20
CA GLY A 408 10.71 -9.28 -14.20
C GLY A 408 10.41 -9.85 -12.82
N LYS A 409 10.11 -11.15 -12.75
CA LYS A 409 10.03 -11.84 -11.46
C LYS A 409 11.43 -11.95 -10.85
N PRO A 410 11.60 -11.99 -9.51
CA PRO A 410 12.92 -12.23 -8.92
C PRO A 410 13.58 -13.47 -9.50
N ILE A 411 14.91 -13.44 -9.71
CA ILE A 411 15.64 -14.52 -10.42
C ILE A 411 15.34 -15.90 -9.83
N LEU A 412 15.29 -16.05 -8.50
CA LEU A 412 14.97 -17.33 -7.87
C LEU A 412 13.54 -17.81 -8.19
N ALA A 413 12.58 -16.90 -8.32
CA ALA A 413 11.21 -17.23 -8.71
C ALA A 413 11.12 -17.60 -10.20
N GLN A 414 11.99 -17.04 -11.05
CA GLN A 414 12.12 -17.47 -12.45
C GLN A 414 12.72 -18.89 -12.53
N ILE A 415 13.78 -19.16 -11.76
CA ILE A 415 14.41 -20.49 -11.69
C ILE A 415 13.38 -21.55 -11.25
N GLU A 416 12.53 -21.23 -10.26
CA GLU A 416 11.43 -22.10 -9.84
C GLU A 416 10.42 -22.39 -10.97
N GLN A 417 10.21 -21.42 -11.88
CA GLN A 417 9.34 -21.57 -13.07
C GLN A 417 10.02 -22.31 -14.22
N GLY A 418 11.30 -22.68 -14.09
CA GLY A 418 12.03 -23.42 -15.12
C GLY A 418 12.64 -22.56 -16.23
N HIS A 419 12.90 -21.27 -15.96
CA HIS A 419 13.52 -20.37 -16.94
C HIS A 419 14.24 -19.19 -16.26
N ILE A 420 15.06 -18.43 -17.01
CA ILE A 420 15.58 -17.12 -16.59
C ILE A 420 15.37 -16.13 -17.74
N LYS A 421 14.15 -15.61 -17.84
CA LYS A 421 13.70 -14.67 -18.89
C LYS A 421 14.57 -13.42 -18.98
N SER A 422 14.99 -12.90 -17.82
CA SER A 422 15.86 -11.70 -17.79
C SER A 422 17.23 -11.92 -18.45
N LEU A 423 17.66 -13.17 -18.61
CA LEU A 423 18.89 -13.56 -19.31
C LEU A 423 18.63 -14.25 -20.65
N GLY A 424 17.36 -14.38 -21.07
CA GLY A 424 16.98 -15.13 -22.27
C GLY A 424 17.26 -16.63 -22.19
N VAL A 425 17.46 -17.20 -20.99
CA VAL A 425 17.81 -18.61 -20.80
C VAL A 425 16.53 -19.42 -20.58
N GLU A 426 16.11 -20.16 -21.60
CA GLU A 426 14.90 -20.98 -21.58
C GLU A 426 15.15 -22.38 -22.18
N GLY A 427 14.25 -23.34 -21.91
CA GLY A 427 14.30 -24.67 -22.53
C GLY A 427 15.60 -25.44 -22.25
N ASP A 428 16.25 -25.94 -23.30
CA ASP A 428 17.48 -26.73 -23.21
C ASP A 428 18.65 -25.95 -22.61
N GLU A 429 18.73 -24.63 -22.84
CA GLU A 429 19.77 -23.77 -22.27
C GLU A 429 19.63 -23.65 -20.76
N PHE A 430 18.38 -23.61 -20.26
CA PHE A 430 18.11 -23.60 -18.83
C PHE A 430 18.48 -24.92 -18.16
N GLU A 431 18.22 -26.06 -18.81
CA GLU A 431 18.65 -27.37 -18.31
C GLU A 431 20.18 -27.51 -18.30
N GLU A 432 20.87 -26.98 -19.31
CA GLU A 432 22.33 -26.89 -19.31
C GLU A 432 22.83 -26.02 -18.15
N PHE A 433 22.24 -24.84 -17.95
CA PHE A 433 22.53 -23.96 -16.83
C PHE A 433 22.37 -24.70 -15.49
N LEU A 434 21.22 -25.35 -15.25
CA LEU A 434 20.98 -26.14 -14.04
C LEU A 434 22.03 -27.23 -13.85
N SER A 435 22.41 -27.93 -14.91
CA SER A 435 23.47 -28.95 -14.89
C SER A 435 24.81 -28.36 -14.46
N ARG A 436 25.18 -27.19 -15.00
CA ARG A 436 26.42 -26.48 -14.68
C ARG A 436 26.47 -25.97 -13.24
N VAL A 437 25.34 -25.50 -12.69
CA VAL A 437 25.25 -25.07 -11.28
C VAL A 437 25.01 -26.23 -10.31
N GLY A 438 25.00 -27.48 -10.81
CA GLY A 438 24.84 -28.68 -10.00
C GLY A 438 23.41 -28.92 -9.49
N LEU A 439 22.42 -28.22 -10.06
CA LEU A 439 20.98 -28.40 -9.81
C LEU A 439 20.31 -29.33 -10.84
N GLY A 440 21.01 -29.67 -11.93
CA GLY A 440 20.47 -30.49 -13.02
C GLY A 440 20.04 -31.87 -12.52
N ARG A 441 18.84 -32.30 -12.96
CA ARG A 441 18.35 -33.64 -12.65
C ARG A 441 19.29 -34.66 -13.27
N LYS A 442 19.96 -35.47 -12.43
CA LYS A 442 20.68 -36.64 -12.94
C LYS A 442 19.64 -37.54 -13.62
N LYS A 443 19.73 -37.68 -14.95
CA LYS A 443 18.84 -38.49 -15.80
C LYS A 443 18.76 -39.99 -15.42
N SER A 444 19.39 -40.40 -14.33
CA SER A 444 19.57 -41.80 -13.92
C SER A 444 18.62 -42.30 -12.82
N SER A 445 17.63 -41.53 -12.37
CA SER A 445 16.70 -41.99 -11.33
C SER A 445 15.26 -41.49 -11.59
N PRO A 446 14.29 -42.39 -11.89
CA PRO A 446 12.90 -42.05 -12.21
C PRO A 446 12.05 -41.73 -10.96
N GLU A 447 12.64 -41.16 -9.90
CA GLU A 447 11.86 -40.68 -8.76
C GLU A 447 11.41 -39.25 -9.00
N ILE A 448 10.09 -39.10 -9.15
CA ILE A 448 9.38 -37.83 -9.29
C ILE A 448 9.57 -37.04 -7.99
N LEU A 449 10.53 -36.12 -7.98
CA LEU A 449 10.60 -35.08 -6.97
C LEU A 449 9.57 -34.00 -7.32
N THR A 450 8.42 -34.05 -6.65
CA THR A 450 7.59 -32.86 -6.48
C THR A 450 8.41 -31.84 -5.69
N PHE A 451 8.44 -30.60 -6.18
CA PHE A 451 9.25 -29.49 -5.66
C PHE A 451 8.68 -28.91 -4.35
N ASP A 452 8.16 -29.78 -3.48
CA ASP A 452 7.21 -29.43 -2.40
C ASP A 452 7.84 -29.47 -0.99
N GLY A 453 9.13 -29.16 -0.82
CA GLY A 453 9.67 -29.06 0.55
C GLY A 453 11.16 -28.99 0.82
N THR A 454 12.05 -28.98 -0.17
CA THR A 454 13.51 -29.11 0.05
C THR A 454 14.30 -27.80 -0.04
N TRP A 455 13.77 -26.69 0.49
CA TRP A 455 14.60 -25.50 0.80
C TRP A 455 15.31 -25.58 2.16
N LYS A 456 15.13 -26.67 2.92
CA LYS A 456 15.77 -26.88 4.25
C LYS A 456 17.30 -26.82 4.24
N CYS A 457 17.97 -26.95 3.09
CA CYS A 457 19.44 -26.96 3.04
C CYS A 457 20.10 -25.58 2.86
N MET A 458 19.37 -24.52 2.49
CA MET A 458 19.98 -23.19 2.28
C MET A 458 19.82 -22.21 3.46
N VAL A 459 18.89 -22.44 4.40
CA VAL A 459 18.59 -21.49 5.50
C VAL A 459 18.92 -22.04 6.90
N GLN A 460 19.52 -23.24 6.99
CA GLN A 460 20.08 -23.75 8.26
C GLN A 460 21.60 -23.91 8.16
N LYS A 461 22.31 -22.79 8.23
CA LYS A 461 23.66 -22.69 8.79
C LYS A 461 23.83 -21.37 9.50
#